data_AF-A0A6V7QGL2-F1
#
_entry.id   AF-A0A6V7QGL2-F1
#
_cell.length_a   1.000
_cell.length_b   1.000
_cell.length_c   1.000
_cell.angle_alpha   90.00
_cell.angle_beta   90.00
_cell.angle_gamma   90.00
#
_symmetry.space_group_name_H-M   'P 1'
#
loop_
_entity.id
_entity.type
_entity.pdbx_description
1 polymer ?
#
loop_
_entity_poly.entity_id
_entity_poly.type
_entity_poly.pdbx_seq_one_letter_code
_entity_poly.pdbx_strand_id
1 'polypeptide(L)'
;MHIMHSFFDEERKECFLVSELMNKDLSSYIKEICSAKRRLPFPLLVAVDIMLQIARGMEYLHSRKIYHGDLNPSNVLVKSRTTTSDGYLHVKITGFGTSGSKDIRAPTNNTTAAAAAAAASASPCIWYAPEVLTEQEQSPDNGAAKYREKADVYSFAMICFELLTGKVPFEDEHLQGIRQAETSEQG
;
A
#
# COMPACT_ATOMS: atom_id res chain seq x y z
N MET A 1 8.04 11.51 -7.66
CA MET A 1 6.91 11.75 -8.57
C MET A 1 7.24 12.95 -9.44
N HIS A 2 7.28 12.82 -10.76
CA HIS A 2 7.34 13.98 -11.66
C HIS A 2 5.90 14.32 -12.05
N ILE A 3 5.25 15.19 -11.27
CA ILE A 3 4.03 15.85 -11.73
C ILE A 3 4.50 16.86 -12.78
N MET A 4 4.01 16.71 -14.00
CA MET A 4 4.38 17.64 -15.07
C MET A 4 3.54 18.90 -14.96
N HIS A 5 2.22 18.75 -14.75
CA HIS A 5 1.29 19.88 -14.62
C HIS A 5 0.09 19.51 -13.74
N SER A 6 -0.51 20.53 -13.10
CA SER A 6 -1.81 20.45 -12.44
C SER A 6 -2.75 21.49 -13.03
N PHE A 7 -4.00 21.13 -13.25
CA PHE A 7 -5.05 22.02 -13.73
C PHE A 7 -6.20 22.00 -12.73
N PHE A 8 -6.83 23.16 -12.51
CA PHE A 8 -8.02 23.26 -11.69
C PHE A 8 -9.12 23.91 -12.53
N ASP A 9 -10.24 23.20 -12.66
CA ASP A 9 -11.45 23.71 -13.26
C ASP A 9 -12.29 24.35 -12.15
N GLU A 10 -12.33 25.69 -12.12
CA GLU A 10 -13.06 26.45 -11.09
C GLU A 10 -14.58 26.25 -11.17
N GLU A 11 -15.11 26.05 -12.37
CA GLU A 11 -16.55 25.91 -12.61
C GLU A 11 -17.03 24.54 -12.11
N ARG A 12 -16.24 23.50 -12.40
CA ARG A 12 -16.56 22.11 -11.99
C ARG A 12 -16.01 21.75 -10.62
N LYS A 13 -15.14 22.58 -10.05
CA LYS A 13 -14.36 22.29 -8.82
C LYS A 13 -13.56 20.99 -8.92
N GLU A 14 -13.03 20.70 -10.10
CA GLU A 14 -12.27 19.49 -10.40
C GLU A 14 -10.77 19.81 -10.51
N CYS A 15 -9.93 18.99 -9.89
CA CYS A 15 -8.47 19.09 -10.01
C CYS A 15 -7.94 17.93 -10.86
N PHE A 16 -7.15 18.27 -11.88
CA PHE A 16 -6.51 17.31 -12.79
C PHE A 16 -5.01 17.32 -12.56
N LEU A 17 -4.43 16.14 -12.35
CA LEU A 17 -2.99 15.95 -12.21
C LEU A 17 -2.45 15.19 -13.42
N VAL A 18 -1.48 15.78 -14.11
CA VAL A 18 -0.80 15.15 -15.24
C VAL A 18 0.58 14.69 -14.80
N SER A 19 0.84 13.39 -14.97
CA SER A 19 2.10 12.75 -14.60
C SER A 19 2.50 11.70 -15.63
N GLU A 20 3.71 11.16 -15.49
CA GLU A 20 4.16 10.04 -16.32
C GLU A 20 3.21 8.83 -16.18
N LEU A 21 2.85 8.23 -17.32
CA LEU A 21 2.07 7.01 -17.35
C LEU A 21 2.88 5.80 -16.86
N MET A 22 2.36 5.14 -15.83
CA MET A 22 2.80 3.85 -15.30
C MET A 22 1.80 2.77 -15.74
N ASN A 23 2.26 1.54 -15.94
CA ASN A 23 1.46 0.52 -16.61
C ASN A 23 0.49 -0.20 -15.66
N LYS A 24 0.94 -0.52 -14.44
CA LYS A 24 0.19 -1.28 -13.44
C LYS A 24 0.60 -0.83 -12.03
N ASP A 25 -0.19 -1.21 -11.03
CA ASP A 25 0.27 -1.25 -9.64
C ASP A 25 0.98 -2.59 -9.33
N LEU A 26 1.74 -2.62 -8.24
CA LEU A 26 2.54 -3.77 -7.84
C LEU A 26 1.67 -4.96 -7.43
N SER A 27 0.50 -4.75 -6.81
CA SER A 27 -0.42 -5.85 -6.44
C SER A 27 -0.90 -6.59 -7.69
N SER A 28 -1.40 -5.85 -8.67
CA SER A 28 -1.88 -6.39 -9.94
C SER A 28 -0.76 -7.10 -10.69
N TYR A 29 0.45 -6.53 -10.68
CA TYR A 29 1.62 -7.13 -11.33
C TYR A 29 2.02 -8.46 -10.69
N ILE A 30 2.09 -8.54 -9.35
CA ILE A 30 2.43 -9.77 -8.62
C ILE A 30 1.38 -10.86 -8.87
N LYS A 31 0.08 -10.54 -8.85
CA LYS A 31 -0.99 -11.51 -9.11
C LYS A 31 -0.89 -12.13 -10.49
N GLU A 32 -0.57 -11.33 -11.50
CA GLU A 32 -0.42 -11.79 -12.88
C GLU A 32 0.74 -12.80 -13.04
N ILE A 33 1.90 -12.49 -12.47
CA ILE A 33 3.09 -13.35 -12.60
C ILE A 33 3.01 -14.60 -11.70
N CYS A 34 2.41 -14.51 -10.51
CA CYS A 34 2.26 -15.64 -9.59
C CYS A 34 1.20 -16.66 -10.06
N SER A 35 0.17 -16.22 -10.79
CA SER A 35 -0.86 -17.11 -11.36
C SER A 35 -0.29 -18.09 -12.39
N ALA A 36 0.90 -17.83 -12.94
CA ALA A 36 1.45 -18.55 -14.08
C ALA A 36 2.25 -19.83 -13.74
N LYS A 37 2.62 -20.08 -12.47
CA LYS A 37 3.18 -21.34 -11.88
C LYS A 37 3.93 -20.96 -10.59
N ARG A 38 3.70 -21.69 -9.49
CA ARG A 38 4.28 -21.50 -8.15
C ARG A 38 5.80 -21.30 -8.16
N ARG A 39 6.25 -20.05 -8.27
CA ARG A 39 7.61 -19.59 -8.03
C ARG A 39 7.53 -18.17 -7.48
N LEU A 40 8.59 -17.77 -6.78
CA LEU A 40 8.78 -16.40 -6.29
C LEU A 40 8.42 -15.38 -7.39
N PRO A 41 7.75 -14.27 -7.04
CA PRO A 41 7.26 -13.31 -8.02
C PRO A 41 8.41 -12.71 -8.84
N PHE A 42 9.58 -12.55 -8.22
CA PHE A 42 10.76 -11.95 -8.84
C PHE A 42 12.03 -12.76 -8.54
N PRO A 43 13.03 -12.74 -9.43
CA PRO A 43 14.40 -13.01 -9.04
C PRO A 43 14.83 -12.10 -7.89
N LEU A 44 15.65 -12.61 -6.96
CA LEU A 44 16.02 -11.86 -5.74
C LEU A 44 16.60 -10.46 -6.04
N LEU A 45 17.44 -10.33 -7.06
CA LEU A 45 18.01 -9.04 -7.45
C LEU A 45 16.96 -8.04 -7.94
N VAL A 46 15.93 -8.51 -8.65
CA VAL A 46 14.81 -7.68 -9.12
C VAL A 46 13.95 -7.25 -7.93
N ALA A 47 13.67 -8.17 -7.00
CA ALA A 47 12.94 -7.82 -5.76
C ALA A 47 13.70 -6.75 -4.95
N VAL A 48 15.01 -6.92 -4.76
CA VAL A 48 15.86 -5.94 -4.04
C VAL A 48 15.88 -4.59 -4.75
N ASP A 49 15.93 -4.55 -6.08
CA ASP A 49 15.87 -3.29 -6.84
C ASP A 49 14.53 -2.57 -6.65
N ILE A 50 13.41 -3.30 -6.66
CA ILE A 50 12.07 -2.76 -6.36
C ILE A 50 12.04 -2.20 -4.93
N MET A 51 12.49 -2.98 -3.94
CA MET A 51 12.54 -2.57 -2.53
C MET A 51 13.37 -1.29 -2.36
N LEU A 52 14.51 -1.20 -3.04
CA LEU A 52 15.40 -0.03 -2.99
C LEU A 52 14.74 1.22 -3.58
N GLN A 53 14.04 1.09 -4.70
CA GLN A 53 13.30 2.21 -5.30
C GLN A 53 12.18 2.72 -4.39
N ILE A 54 11.44 1.82 -3.73
CA ILE A 54 10.42 2.19 -2.74
C ILE A 54 11.06 2.87 -1.53
N ALA A 55 12.13 2.29 -0.97
CA ALA A 55 12.83 2.87 0.18
C ALA A 55 13.33 4.29 -0.09
N ARG A 56 13.92 4.54 -1.26
CA ARG A 56 14.35 5.88 -1.70
C ARG A 56 13.18 6.85 -1.86
N GLY A 57 12.06 6.37 -2.40
CA GLY A 57 10.84 7.17 -2.53
C GLY A 57 10.28 7.59 -1.16
N MET A 58 10.25 6.65 -0.20
CA MET A 58 9.79 6.92 1.16
C MET A 58 10.77 7.81 1.94
N GLU A 59 12.08 7.58 1.84
CA GLU A 59 13.10 8.45 2.40
C GLU A 59 12.92 9.90 1.92
N TYR A 60 12.67 10.08 0.61
CA TYR A 60 12.38 11.40 0.06
C TYR A 60 11.12 12.03 0.69
N LEU A 61 10.00 11.29 0.78
CA LEU A 61 8.77 11.80 1.40
C LEU A 61 8.99 12.18 2.87
N HIS A 62 9.63 11.30 3.65
CA HIS A 62 9.92 11.51 5.07
C HIS A 62 10.87 12.70 5.29
N SER A 63 11.86 12.90 4.41
CA SER A 63 12.75 14.08 4.45
C SER A 63 11.98 15.40 4.26
N ARG A 64 10.84 15.36 3.58
CA ARG A 64 9.92 16.48 3.35
C ARG A 64 8.80 16.58 4.40
N LYS A 65 8.84 15.75 5.44
CA LYS A 65 7.76 15.61 6.45
C LYS A 65 6.41 15.27 5.84
N ILE A 66 6.42 14.55 4.71
CA ILE A 66 5.24 13.96 4.09
C ILE A 66 5.19 12.50 4.51
N TYR A 67 4.12 12.11 5.20
CA TYR A 67 3.85 10.72 5.58
C TYR A 67 2.86 10.13 4.59
N HIS A 68 3.10 8.91 4.12
CA HIS A 68 2.20 8.27 3.17
C HIS A 68 0.89 7.91 3.85
N GLY A 69 0.95 7.18 4.97
CA GLY A 69 -0.19 6.78 5.80
C GLY A 69 -1.13 5.76 5.16
N ASP A 70 -0.80 5.26 3.97
CA ASP A 70 -1.54 4.21 3.25
C ASP A 70 -0.60 3.45 2.29
N LEU A 71 0.66 3.24 2.70
CA LEU A 71 1.61 2.57 1.83
C LEU A 71 1.22 1.08 1.70
N ASN A 72 0.95 0.63 0.49
CA ASN A 72 0.58 -0.76 0.18
C ASN A 72 0.94 -1.06 -1.29
N PRO A 73 0.92 -2.33 -1.73
CA PRO A 73 1.29 -2.69 -3.11
C PRO A 73 0.44 -1.99 -4.19
N SER A 74 -0.82 -1.67 -3.92
CA SER A 74 -1.69 -0.95 -4.86
C SER A 74 -1.28 0.52 -5.03
N ASN A 75 -0.61 1.10 -4.02
CA ASN A 75 -0.03 2.45 -4.05
C ASN A 75 1.44 2.48 -4.54
N VAL A 76 1.93 1.38 -5.10
CA VAL A 76 3.24 1.29 -5.76
C VAL A 76 3.02 1.01 -7.25
N LEU A 77 3.29 2.00 -8.09
CA LEU A 77 3.15 1.90 -9.53
C LEU A 77 4.42 1.32 -10.17
N VAL A 78 4.24 0.47 -11.18
CA VAL A 78 5.32 -0.24 -11.87
C VAL A 78 5.20 -0.13 -13.39
N LYS A 79 6.36 -0.14 -14.06
CA LYS A 79 6.50 -0.12 -15.52
C LYS A 79 7.79 -0.82 -15.91
N SER A 80 7.81 -1.57 -17.01
CA SER A 80 9.06 -2.21 -17.48
C SER A 80 10.11 -1.14 -17.77
N ARG A 81 11.33 -1.29 -17.22
CA ARG A 81 12.41 -0.31 -17.43
C ARG A 81 12.99 -0.39 -18.84
N THR A 82 12.96 -1.58 -19.42
CA THR A 82 13.54 -1.88 -20.73
C THR A 82 12.53 -2.65 -21.56
N THR A 83 12.78 -2.73 -22.87
CA THR A 83 12.08 -3.68 -23.76
C THR A 83 12.66 -5.09 -23.66
N THR A 84 13.71 -5.29 -22.87
CA THR A 84 14.37 -6.58 -22.66
C THR A 84 13.67 -7.37 -21.56
N SER A 85 13.68 -8.69 -21.67
CA SER A 85 13.01 -9.64 -20.77
C SER A 85 13.76 -9.89 -19.45
N ASP A 86 14.53 -8.91 -18.98
CA ASP A 86 15.33 -9.01 -17.75
C ASP A 86 14.49 -8.87 -16.46
N GLY A 87 13.25 -8.39 -16.58
CA GLY A 87 12.28 -8.27 -15.50
C GLY A 87 12.44 -7.04 -14.62
N TYR A 88 13.36 -6.13 -14.92
CA TYR A 88 13.56 -4.92 -14.11
C TYR A 88 12.44 -3.89 -14.34
N LEU A 89 11.95 -3.32 -13.23
CA LEU A 89 10.83 -2.38 -13.23
C LEU A 89 11.29 -0.99 -12.80
N HIS A 90 10.70 0.03 -13.41
CA HIS A 90 10.67 1.37 -12.84
C HIS A 90 9.51 1.48 -11.86
N VAL A 91 9.80 1.96 -10.64
CA VAL A 91 8.87 1.96 -9.52
C VAL A 91 8.61 3.38 -9.04
N LYS A 92 7.34 3.73 -8.80
CA LYS A 92 6.93 5.03 -8.25
C LYS A 92 5.86 4.87 -7.18
N ILE A 93 6.01 5.62 -6.10
CA ILE A 93 5.03 5.68 -5.01
C ILE A 93 3.93 6.69 -5.39
N THR A 94 2.67 6.33 -5.14
CA THR A 94 1.47 7.16 -5.37
C THR A 94 0.58 7.16 -4.14
N GLY A 95 -0.49 7.97 -4.12
CA GLY A 95 -1.50 7.93 -3.05
C GLY A 95 -1.07 8.53 -1.70
N PHE A 96 0.12 9.14 -1.61
CA PHE A 96 0.55 9.86 -0.41
C PHE A 96 -0.23 11.18 -0.22
N GLY A 97 -0.38 11.63 1.02
CA GLY A 97 -1.07 12.89 1.34
C GLY A 97 -2.61 12.83 1.33
N THR A 98 -3.20 11.65 1.07
CA THR A 98 -4.66 11.43 1.13
C THR A 98 -5.14 10.91 2.49
N SER A 99 -4.22 10.64 3.43
CA SER A 99 -4.52 10.00 4.73
C SER A 99 -5.33 10.86 5.72
N GLY A 100 -5.79 12.05 5.30
CA GLY A 100 -6.76 12.88 6.04
C GLY A 100 -8.15 12.95 5.42
N SER A 101 -8.39 12.34 4.25
CA SER A 101 -9.60 12.58 3.44
C SER A 101 -10.49 11.36 3.26
N LYS A 102 -10.44 10.37 4.17
CA LYS A 102 -11.36 9.22 4.17
C LYS A 102 -12.84 9.60 4.45
N ASP A 103 -13.15 10.89 4.62
CA ASP A 103 -14.52 11.41 4.72
C ASP A 103 -15.21 11.64 3.36
N ILE A 104 -14.53 11.48 2.23
CA ILE A 104 -15.22 11.41 0.94
C ILE A 104 -15.66 9.97 0.68
N ARG A 105 -16.57 9.48 1.54
CA ARG A 105 -17.48 8.40 1.14
C ARG A 105 -18.36 8.96 0.02
N ALA A 106 -18.00 8.65 -1.22
CA ALA A 106 -18.99 8.70 -2.30
C ALA A 106 -20.21 7.86 -1.85
N PRO A 107 -21.45 8.35 -2.03
CA PRO A 107 -22.63 7.58 -1.68
C PRO A 107 -22.76 6.44 -2.69
N THR A 108 -22.12 5.30 -2.44
CA THR A 108 -22.33 4.07 -3.21
C THR A 108 -23.60 3.41 -2.71
N ASN A 109 -24.74 3.96 -3.11
CA ASN A 109 -25.97 3.19 -3.17
C ASN A 109 -25.74 2.07 -4.19
N ASN A 110 -25.84 0.81 -3.73
CA ASN A 110 -25.86 -0.44 -4.51
C ASN A 110 -24.52 -1.19 -4.62
N THR A 111 -23.95 -1.64 -3.49
CA THR A 111 -23.06 -2.81 -3.50
C THR A 111 -23.72 -3.96 -2.74
N THR A 112 -23.87 -5.10 -3.41
CA THR A 112 -24.43 -6.32 -2.80
C THR A 112 -23.48 -6.87 -1.74
N ALA A 113 -24.02 -7.57 -0.72
CA ALA A 113 -23.26 -8.11 0.41
C ALA A 113 -22.06 -8.99 0.00
N ALA A 114 -22.10 -9.60 -1.18
CA ALA A 114 -20.99 -10.40 -1.72
C ALA A 114 -19.77 -9.54 -2.15
N ALA A 115 -19.99 -8.33 -2.70
CA ALA A 115 -18.91 -7.41 -3.04
C ALA A 115 -18.31 -6.74 -1.81
N ALA A 116 -19.13 -6.48 -0.78
CA ALA A 116 -18.64 -6.02 0.52
C ALA A 116 -17.79 -7.09 1.24
N ALA A 117 -18.15 -8.36 1.15
CA ALA A 117 -17.37 -9.47 1.70
C ALA A 117 -16.03 -9.69 0.96
N ALA A 118 -16.01 -9.55 -0.37
CA ALA A 118 -14.77 -9.62 -1.17
C ALA A 118 -13.85 -8.41 -0.97
N ALA A 119 -14.42 -7.23 -0.65
CA ALA A 119 -13.65 -6.06 -0.23
C ALA A 119 -13.13 -6.20 1.22
N ALA A 120 -13.86 -6.90 2.09
CA ALA A 120 -13.45 -7.19 3.47
C ALA A 120 -12.33 -8.24 3.56
N SER A 121 -12.26 -9.18 2.60
CA SER A 121 -11.23 -10.24 2.59
C SER A 121 -9.81 -9.75 2.23
N ALA A 122 -9.67 -8.52 1.73
CA ALA A 122 -8.39 -7.84 1.52
C ALA A 122 -8.42 -6.48 2.22
N SER A 123 -8.69 -6.49 3.52
CA SER A 123 -8.79 -5.24 4.27
C SER A 123 -7.44 -4.49 4.24
N PRO A 124 -7.41 -3.19 3.89
CA PRO A 124 -6.20 -2.34 3.87
C PRO A 124 -5.37 -2.36 5.16
N CYS A 125 -5.92 -2.91 6.24
CA CYS A 125 -5.28 -3.00 7.55
C CYS A 125 -4.06 -3.93 7.60
N ILE A 126 -3.90 -4.91 6.70
CA ILE A 126 -2.79 -5.87 6.82
C ILE A 126 -1.42 -5.23 6.60
N TRP A 127 -1.38 -4.09 5.89
CA TRP A 127 -0.17 -3.29 5.69
C TRP A 127 0.01 -2.20 6.77
N TYR A 128 -0.96 -1.99 7.65
CA TYR A 128 -0.90 -0.94 8.67
C TYR A 128 -0.20 -1.44 9.92
N ALA A 129 0.59 -0.54 10.52
CA ALA A 129 1.24 -0.82 11.79
C ALA A 129 0.19 -0.99 12.91
N PRO A 130 0.44 -1.88 13.88
CA PRO A 130 -0.52 -2.17 14.95
C PRO A 130 -0.91 -0.90 15.73
N GLU A 131 0.02 0.02 15.96
CA GLU A 131 -0.22 1.28 16.65
C GLU A 131 -1.24 2.17 15.92
N VAL A 132 -1.23 2.17 14.57
CA VAL A 132 -2.20 2.91 13.75
C VAL A 132 -3.60 2.32 13.90
N LEU A 133 -3.68 1.00 14.04
CA LEU A 133 -4.96 0.30 14.25
C LEU A 133 -5.54 0.59 15.64
N THR A 134 -4.69 0.71 16.68
CA THR A 134 -5.12 1.06 18.05
C THR A 134 -5.39 2.55 18.26
N GLU A 135 -4.63 3.46 17.65
CA GLU A 135 -4.82 4.92 17.83
C GLU A 135 -6.05 5.46 17.09
N GLN A 136 -6.46 4.80 16.00
CA GLN A 136 -7.71 5.14 15.29
C GLN A 136 -8.95 5.00 16.20
N GLU A 137 -8.84 4.28 17.32
CA GLU A 137 -9.91 4.14 18.31
C GLU A 137 -9.88 5.21 19.43
N GLN A 138 -8.79 5.98 19.63
CA GLN A 138 -8.59 6.69 20.91
C GLN A 138 -8.30 8.19 20.91
N SER A 139 -7.84 8.86 19.83
CA SER A 139 -7.90 10.34 19.69
C SER A 139 -7.13 10.84 18.45
N PRO A 140 -7.62 11.82 17.66
CA PRO A 140 -6.96 12.23 16.42
C PRO A 140 -5.76 13.19 16.57
N ASP A 141 -5.54 13.82 17.74
CA ASP A 141 -5.01 15.20 17.70
C ASP A 141 -3.63 15.48 18.32
N ASN A 142 -2.89 14.55 18.92
CA ASN A 142 -1.61 14.95 19.55
C ASN A 142 -0.48 13.90 19.48
N GLY A 143 0.54 14.18 18.66
CA GLY A 143 1.84 13.47 18.66
C GLY A 143 2.23 12.72 17.37
N ALA A 144 1.34 12.71 16.37
CA ALA A 144 1.29 11.71 15.31
C ALA A 144 2.47 11.65 14.31
N ALA A 145 3.32 12.68 14.19
CA ALA A 145 4.30 12.75 13.10
C ALA A 145 5.42 11.68 13.18
N LYS A 146 5.95 11.42 14.39
CA LYS A 146 7.01 10.40 14.59
C LYS A 146 6.45 8.97 14.47
N TYR A 147 5.22 8.77 14.93
CA TYR A 147 4.51 7.48 14.80
C TYR A 147 4.17 7.18 13.35
N ARG A 148 3.73 8.18 12.57
CA ARG A 148 3.42 8.02 11.15
C ARG A 148 4.62 7.64 10.28
N GLU A 149 5.80 8.16 10.59
CA GLU A 149 7.03 7.75 9.91
C GLU A 149 7.31 6.25 10.12
N LYS A 150 7.20 5.77 11.37
CA LYS A 150 7.44 4.35 11.69
C LYS A 150 6.32 3.44 11.22
N ALA A 151 5.09 3.95 11.17
CA ALA A 151 3.97 3.25 10.55
C ALA A 151 4.22 2.99 9.06
N ASP A 152 4.69 4.00 8.31
CA ASP A 152 5.08 3.83 6.91
C ASP A 152 6.22 2.80 6.74
N VAL A 153 7.17 2.75 7.67
CA VAL A 153 8.27 1.76 7.66
C VAL A 153 7.74 0.34 7.88
N TYR A 154 6.75 0.17 8.78
CA TYR A 154 6.07 -1.11 8.94
C TYR A 154 5.36 -1.55 7.66
N SER A 155 4.62 -0.63 7.03
CA SER A 155 3.96 -0.89 5.75
C SER A 155 4.93 -1.30 4.65
N PHE A 156 6.09 -0.64 4.58
CA PHE A 156 7.17 -1.02 3.68
C PHE A 156 7.68 -2.44 3.96
N ALA A 157 7.84 -2.83 5.23
CA ALA A 157 8.25 -4.18 5.60
C ALA A 157 7.23 -5.25 5.16
N MET A 158 5.93 -4.94 5.21
CA MET A 158 4.88 -5.83 4.70
C MET A 158 4.97 -6.02 3.18
N ILE A 159 5.25 -4.95 2.42
CA ILE A 159 5.53 -5.05 0.98
C ILE A 159 6.78 -5.89 0.72
N CYS A 160 7.83 -5.71 1.52
CA CYS A 160 9.06 -6.49 1.42
C CYS A 160 8.80 -7.99 1.63
N PHE A 161 7.97 -8.35 2.61
CA PHE A 161 7.54 -9.72 2.85
C PHE A 161 6.85 -10.32 1.62
N GLU A 162 5.90 -9.59 1.02
CA GLU A 162 5.17 -10.06 -0.16
C GLU A 162 6.10 -10.24 -1.37
N LEU A 163 7.03 -9.31 -1.60
CA LEU A 163 8.03 -9.40 -2.67
C LEU A 163 8.96 -10.62 -2.52
N LEU A 164 9.37 -10.94 -1.29
CA LEU A 164 10.31 -12.02 -1.01
C LEU A 164 9.66 -13.40 -0.93
N THR A 165 8.39 -13.48 -0.56
CA THR A 165 7.69 -14.76 -0.35
C THR A 165 6.70 -15.09 -1.45
N GLY A 166 6.22 -14.08 -2.18
CA GLY A 166 5.10 -14.19 -3.12
C GLY A 166 3.75 -14.43 -2.44
N LYS A 167 3.67 -14.32 -1.12
CA LYS A 167 2.44 -14.52 -0.32
C LYS A 167 1.93 -13.20 0.21
N VAL A 168 0.61 -13.06 0.28
CA VAL A 168 0.02 -11.91 0.97
C VAL A 168 0.29 -12.05 2.48
N PRO A 169 0.72 -11.00 3.19
CA PRO A 169 0.90 -11.05 4.64
C PRO A 169 -0.37 -11.57 5.34
N PHE A 170 -0.21 -12.54 6.24
CA PHE A 170 -1.30 -13.09 7.07
C PHE A 170 -2.43 -13.80 6.32
N GLU A 171 -2.19 -14.23 5.07
CA GLU A 171 -3.15 -15.00 4.25
C GLU A 171 -3.35 -16.43 4.77
N ASP A 172 -2.31 -17.03 5.34
CA ASP A 172 -2.41 -18.27 6.12
C ASP A 172 -2.81 -17.89 7.56
N GLU A 173 -3.83 -18.52 8.14
CA GLU A 173 -4.48 -18.27 9.46
C GLU A 173 -3.57 -18.24 10.72
N HIS A 174 -2.26 -18.06 10.57
CA HIS A 174 -1.27 -18.12 11.64
C HIS A 174 -1.36 -16.99 12.69
N LEU A 175 -2.17 -15.94 12.47
CA LEU A 175 -2.35 -14.86 13.45
C LEU A 175 -3.74 -14.81 14.13
N GLN A 176 -4.67 -15.71 13.79
CA GLN A 176 -5.90 -15.82 14.59
C GLN A 176 -5.63 -16.42 15.98
N GLY A 177 -4.53 -17.15 16.14
CA GLY A 177 -4.13 -17.75 17.42
C GLY A 177 -3.79 -16.74 18.53
N ILE A 178 -3.45 -15.50 18.19
CA ILE A 178 -3.14 -14.47 19.19
C ILE A 178 -4.42 -13.89 19.82
N ARG A 179 -5.56 -13.90 19.10
CA ARG A 179 -6.84 -13.42 19.64
C ARG A 179 -7.55 -14.41 20.57
N GLN A 180 -7.26 -15.71 20.44
CA GLN A 180 -7.87 -16.73 21.31
C GLN A 180 -7.08 -16.99 22.60
N ALA A 181 -5.80 -16.64 22.64
CA ALA A 181 -4.97 -16.76 23.84
C ALA A 181 -5.36 -15.75 24.94
N GLU A 182 -5.81 -14.55 24.58
CA GLU A 182 -6.20 -13.52 25.57
C GLU A 182 -7.58 -13.78 26.20
N THR A 183 -8.44 -14.59 25.57
CA THR A 183 -9.76 -14.93 26.14
C THR A 183 -9.71 -16.15 27.07
N SER A 184 -8.60 -16.89 27.10
CA SER A 184 -8.47 -18.12 27.90
C SER A 184 -7.75 -17.94 29.24
N GLU A 185 -7.24 -16.74 29.55
CA GLU A 185 -6.64 -16.41 30.86
C GLU A 185 -7.61 -15.72 31.85
N GLN A 186 -8.90 -15.61 31.51
CA GLN A 186 -9.94 -15.05 32.40
C GLN A 186 -11.08 -16.02 32.73
N GLY A 187 -10.88 -17.33 32.53
CA GLY A 187 -11.82 -18.40 32.89
C GLY A 187 -11.48 -19.05 34.23
#